data_AF-A0AB38FUF9-F1
#
_entry.id   AF-A0AB38FUF9-F1
#
_cell.length_a   1.000
_cell.length_b   1.000
_cell.length_c   1.000
_cell.angle_alpha   90.00
_cell.angle_beta   90.00
_cell.angle_gamma   90.00
#
_symmetry.space_group_name_H-M   'P 1'
#
loop_
_entity.id
_entity.type
_entity.pdbx_description
1 polymer ?
#
loop_
_entity_poly.entity_id
_entity_poly.type
_entity_poly.pdbx_seq_one_letter_code
_entity_poly.pdbx_strand_id
1 'polypeptide(L)'
;MYLRPDEVARVLEKVGFTMDVVTQKAYGYRRGENYVYVNREARMGRTALIIHPALKERSFSLAEPATDIKTCDHYQQFPLYLAGNVEQHYGIAHGFSSRIALERFLHGLFGEAVN
;
A
#
# COMPACT_ATOMS: atom_id res chain seq x y z
N MET A 1 15.55 -9.86 -3.26
CA MET A 1 15.41 -8.76 -2.28
C MET A 1 14.10 -8.03 -2.58
N TYR A 2 13.36 -7.56 -1.57
CA TYR A 2 12.15 -6.76 -1.80
C TYR A 2 12.48 -5.28 -1.96
N LEU A 3 11.62 -4.54 -2.66
CA LEU A 3 11.68 -3.08 -2.79
C LEU A 3 11.52 -2.43 -1.43
N ARG A 4 12.43 -1.53 -1.08
CA ARG A 4 12.33 -0.73 0.14
C ARG A 4 11.23 0.33 0.03
N PRO A 5 10.77 0.91 1.16
CA PRO A 5 9.72 1.92 1.16
C PRO A 5 9.97 3.10 0.21
N ASP A 6 11.21 3.58 0.11
CA ASP A 6 11.60 4.66 -0.80
C ASP A 6 11.48 4.27 -2.28
N GLU A 7 11.68 3.01 -2.62
CA GLU A 7 11.53 2.51 -3.98
C GLU A 7 10.06 2.30 -4.35
N VAL A 8 9.23 1.83 -3.40
CA VAL A 8 7.78 1.73 -3.58
C VAL A 8 7.18 3.11 -3.81
N ALA A 9 7.58 4.10 -3.01
CA ALA A 9 7.18 5.50 -3.16
C ALA A 9 7.47 6.05 -4.58
N ARG A 10 8.70 5.84 -5.09
CA ARG A 10 9.07 6.26 -6.44
C ARG A 10 8.23 5.60 -7.54
N VAL A 11 7.84 4.34 -7.36
CA VAL A 11 6.98 3.65 -8.33
C VAL A 11 5.56 4.20 -8.28
N LEU A 12 5.02 4.47 -7.09
CA LEU A 12 3.70 5.10 -6.93
C LEU A 12 3.65 6.45 -7.66
N GLU A 13 4.65 7.29 -7.46
CA GLU A 13 4.79 8.58 -8.16
C GLU A 13 4.85 8.40 -9.67
N LYS A 14 5.65 7.44 -10.14
CA LYS A 14 5.75 7.11 -11.58
C LYS A 14 4.41 6.71 -12.18
N VAL A 15 3.56 5.98 -11.45
CA VAL A 15 2.24 5.53 -11.95
C VAL A 15 1.09 6.51 -11.62
N GLY A 16 1.44 7.76 -11.28
CA GLY A 16 0.50 8.87 -11.14
C GLY A 16 -0.16 9.01 -9.76
N PHE A 17 0.31 8.30 -8.74
CA PHE A 17 -0.07 8.63 -7.36
C PHE A 17 0.69 9.87 -6.89
N THR A 18 0.01 10.70 -6.13
CA THR A 18 0.61 11.87 -5.47
C THR A 18 0.68 11.62 -3.97
N MET A 19 1.74 12.11 -3.34
CA MET A 19 1.90 11.99 -1.89
C MET A 19 0.87 12.90 -1.20
N ASP A 20 0.02 12.32 -0.35
CA ASP A 20 -1.05 13.03 0.37
C ASP A 20 -0.65 13.33 1.82
N VAL A 21 -0.06 12.35 2.52
CA VAL A 21 0.37 12.52 3.92
C VAL A 21 1.73 11.90 4.18
N VAL A 22 2.53 12.57 5.01
CA VAL A 22 3.79 12.05 5.52
C VAL A 22 3.72 11.98 7.04
N THR A 23 3.90 10.78 7.57
CA THR A 23 3.96 10.55 9.01
C THR A 23 5.23 9.77 9.33
N GLN A 24 5.59 9.64 10.60
CA GLN A 24 6.78 8.87 11.00
C GLN A 24 6.71 7.39 10.59
N LYS A 25 5.51 6.79 10.51
CA LYS A 25 5.31 5.36 10.20
C LYS A 25 4.88 5.08 8.76
N ALA A 26 4.32 6.06 8.06
CA ALA A 26 3.73 5.84 6.74
C ALA A 26 3.81 7.06 5.82
N TYR A 27 3.89 6.81 4.51
CA TYR A 27 3.49 7.78 3.48
C TYR A 27 2.13 7.37 2.94
N GLY A 28 1.15 8.26 2.93
CA GLY A 28 -0.11 8.03 2.21
C GLY A 28 -0.04 8.61 0.81
N TYR A 29 -0.55 7.87 -0.15
CA TYR A 29 -0.54 8.21 -1.56
C TYR A 29 -1.94 8.11 -2.15
N ARG A 30 -2.29 9.08 -2.99
CA ARG A 30 -3.62 9.20 -3.60
C ARG A 30 -3.54 9.33 -5.12
N ARG A 31 -4.47 8.66 -5.82
CA ARG A 31 -4.72 8.83 -7.27
C ARG A 31 -6.22 8.81 -7.54
N GLY A 32 -6.82 9.98 -7.69
CA GLY A 32 -8.28 10.15 -7.68
C GLY A 32 -8.85 9.62 -6.35
N GLU A 33 -9.81 8.72 -6.42
CA GLU A 33 -10.41 8.06 -5.24
C GLU A 33 -9.57 6.90 -4.68
N ASN A 34 -8.47 6.51 -5.36
CA ASN A 34 -7.65 5.40 -4.92
C ASN A 34 -6.64 5.85 -3.87
N TYR A 35 -6.59 5.14 -2.75
CA TYR A 35 -5.69 5.43 -1.64
C TYR A 35 -4.85 4.21 -1.25
N VAL A 36 -3.55 4.42 -1.05
CA VAL A 36 -2.61 3.40 -0.55
C VAL A 36 -1.67 4.00 0.48
N TYR A 37 -1.08 3.16 1.32
CA TYR A 37 0.01 3.57 2.20
C TYR A 37 1.32 2.86 1.82
N VAL A 38 2.42 3.58 1.94
CA VAL A 38 3.76 3.00 2.04
C VAL A 38 4.12 2.89 3.51
N ASN A 39 4.37 1.68 3.99
CA ASN A 39 4.82 1.42 5.35
C ASN A 39 6.31 1.71 5.49
N ARG A 40 6.66 2.81 6.17
CA ARG A 40 8.06 3.25 6.36
C ARG A 40 8.85 2.33 7.29
N GLU A 41 8.17 1.58 8.14
CA GLU A 41 8.78 0.65 9.09
C GLU A 41 9.28 -0.63 8.40
N ALA A 42 8.83 -0.92 7.18
CA ALA A 42 9.19 -2.10 6.41
C ALA A 42 10.60 -2.01 5.80
N ARG A 43 11.64 -1.95 6.64
CA ARG A 43 13.05 -1.80 6.20
C ARG A 43 13.50 -2.85 5.18
N MET A 44 12.93 -4.06 5.25
CA MET A 44 13.22 -5.19 4.35
C MET A 44 12.21 -5.32 3.19
N GLY A 45 11.28 -4.38 3.03
CA GLY A 45 10.41 -4.26 1.85
C GLY A 45 9.21 -5.20 1.76
N ARG A 46 9.20 -6.32 2.50
CA ARG A 46 8.17 -7.37 2.38
C ARG A 46 6.73 -6.87 2.66
N THR A 47 6.58 -5.83 3.47
CA THR A 47 5.27 -5.24 3.83
C THR A 47 5.19 -3.76 3.48
N ALA A 48 5.97 -3.31 2.49
CA ALA A 48 6.14 -1.90 2.18
C ALA A 48 4.92 -1.26 1.52
N LEU A 49 4.12 -1.99 0.74
CA LEU A 49 2.88 -1.49 0.15
C LEU A 49 1.69 -1.96 0.96
N ILE A 50 0.81 -1.05 1.36
CA ILE A 50 -0.41 -1.35 2.09
C ILE A 50 -1.62 -0.94 1.24
N ILE A 51 -2.48 -1.91 0.95
CA ILE A 51 -3.67 -1.78 0.11
C ILE A 51 -4.92 -1.73 0.98
N HIS A 52 -5.89 -0.93 0.54
CA HIS A 52 -7.17 -0.77 1.22
C HIS A 52 -7.94 -2.11 1.28
N PRO A 53 -8.50 -2.52 2.45
CA PRO A 53 -9.17 -3.82 2.60
C PRO A 53 -10.33 -4.10 1.63
N ALA A 54 -11.06 -3.05 1.20
CA ALA A 54 -12.12 -3.19 0.21
C ALA A 54 -11.64 -3.73 -1.16
N LEU A 55 -10.33 -3.72 -1.41
CA LEU A 55 -9.73 -4.23 -2.64
C LEU A 55 -9.21 -5.67 -2.51
N LYS A 56 -9.50 -6.37 -1.40
CA LYS A 56 -8.95 -7.69 -1.07
C LYS A 56 -9.00 -8.69 -2.22
N GLU A 57 -10.18 -8.95 -2.76
CA GLU A 57 -10.37 -9.99 -3.78
C GLU A 57 -9.55 -9.69 -5.04
N ARG A 58 -9.53 -8.43 -5.47
CA ARG A 58 -8.78 -8.00 -6.65
C ARG A 58 -7.28 -7.93 -6.40
N SER A 59 -6.83 -7.53 -5.22
CA SER A 59 -5.40 -7.53 -4.92
C SER A 59 -4.84 -8.95 -4.81
N PHE A 60 -5.61 -9.89 -4.25
CA PHE A 60 -5.21 -11.28 -4.08
C PHE A 60 -5.09 -12.02 -5.41
N SER A 61 -5.96 -11.72 -6.39
CA SER A 61 -5.86 -12.32 -7.72
C SER A 61 -4.62 -11.85 -8.51
N LEU A 62 -4.00 -10.73 -8.11
CA LEU A 62 -2.84 -10.15 -8.79
C LEU A 62 -1.51 -10.50 -8.10
N ALA A 63 -1.48 -10.58 -6.77
CA ALA A 63 -0.31 -10.94 -6.01
C ALA A 63 -0.65 -11.47 -4.61
N GLU A 64 0.05 -12.51 -4.17
CA GLU A 64 -0.05 -13.01 -2.79
C GLU A 64 0.33 -11.90 -1.79
N PRO A 65 -0.50 -11.63 -0.77
CA PRO A 65 -0.16 -10.69 0.29
C PRO A 65 0.96 -11.24 1.18
N ALA A 66 1.74 -10.34 1.78
CA ALA A 66 2.63 -10.70 2.88
C ALA A 66 1.85 -10.93 4.18
N THR A 67 0.76 -10.19 4.39
CA THR A 67 -0.22 -10.42 5.45
C THR A 67 -1.56 -9.74 5.13
N ASP A 68 -2.67 -10.40 5.45
CA ASP A 68 -4.04 -9.89 5.29
C ASP A 68 -4.34 -8.69 6.20
N ILE A 69 -3.68 -8.61 7.36
CA ILE A 69 -3.96 -7.60 8.39
C ILE A 69 -2.65 -7.00 8.87
N LYS A 70 -2.37 -5.78 8.43
CA LYS A 70 -1.35 -4.91 9.02
C LYS A 70 -2.06 -3.72 9.68
N THR A 71 -2.04 -3.68 11.01
CA THR A 71 -2.58 -2.56 11.76
C THR A 71 -1.58 -1.39 11.84
N CYS A 72 -2.12 -0.17 11.87
CA CYS A 72 -1.39 1.07 12.14
C CYS A 72 -2.39 2.17 12.52
N ASP A 73 -2.07 2.94 13.55
CA ASP A 73 -2.77 4.15 13.97
C ASP A 73 -2.70 5.27 12.91
N HIS A 74 -1.75 5.21 11.97
CA HIS A 74 -1.56 6.25 10.95
C HIS A 74 -2.29 5.95 9.62
N TYR A 75 -2.96 4.79 9.48
CA TYR A 75 -3.71 4.46 8.25
C TYR A 75 -5.12 5.06 8.26
N GLN A 76 -5.25 6.34 8.58
CA GLN A 76 -6.53 7.01 8.84
C GLN A 76 -7.55 6.98 7.68
N GLN A 77 -7.12 6.77 6.44
CA GLN A 77 -8.01 6.62 5.28
C GLN A 77 -8.57 5.19 5.12
N PHE A 78 -8.10 4.24 5.93
CA PHE A 78 -8.51 2.83 5.89
C PHE A 78 -9.52 2.54 7.02
N PRO A 79 -10.28 1.44 7.00
CA PRO A 79 -11.22 1.12 8.07
C PRO A 79 -10.52 0.80 9.40
N LEU A 80 -11.24 1.05 10.50
CA LEU A 80 -10.83 0.66 11.86
C LEU A 80 -10.77 -0.86 12.00
N TYR A 81 -9.79 -1.33 12.77
CA TYR A 81 -9.64 -2.72 13.16
C TYR A 81 -10.34 -2.99 14.49
N LEU A 82 -11.58 -3.49 14.41
CA LEU A 82 -12.46 -3.64 15.57
C LEU A 82 -12.15 -4.85 16.46
N ALA A 83 -11.28 -5.76 16.01
CA ALA A 83 -10.91 -6.96 16.76
C ALA A 83 -9.70 -6.76 17.70
N GLY A 84 -9.11 -5.55 17.73
CA GLY A 84 -7.97 -5.22 18.57
C GLY A 84 -8.36 -4.49 19.87
N ASN A 85 -7.41 -4.42 20.81
CA ASN A 85 -7.58 -3.69 22.09
C ASN A 85 -7.17 -2.21 21.98
N VAL A 86 -6.75 -1.76 20.80
CA VAL A 86 -6.25 -0.40 20.55
C VAL A 86 -6.93 0.10 19.28
N GLU A 87 -7.32 1.37 19.27
CA GLU A 87 -7.89 2.03 18.10
C GLU A 87 -6.80 2.17 17.02
N GLN A 88 -6.86 1.29 16.03
CA GLN A 88 -5.95 1.28 14.89
C GLN A 88 -6.75 1.01 13.63
N HIS A 89 -6.22 1.47 12.51
CA HIS A 89 -6.73 1.13 11.19
C HIS A 89 -5.97 -0.09 10.65
N TYR A 90 -6.51 -0.76 9.63
CA TYR A 90 -5.83 -1.89 9.01
C TYR A 90 -5.84 -1.84 7.50
N GLY A 91 -4.80 -2.41 6.91
CA GLY A 91 -4.71 -2.68 5.48
C GLY A 91 -4.05 -4.00 5.19
N ILE A 92 -4.03 -4.36 3.91
CA ILE A 92 -3.42 -5.60 3.41
C ILE A 92 -2.00 -5.27 2.98
N ALA A 93 -1.01 -5.98 3.52
CA ALA A 93 0.39 -5.71 3.19
C ALA A 93 0.84 -6.57 2.00
N HIS A 94 1.46 -5.93 1.02
CA HIS A 94 2.15 -6.55 -0.09
C HIS A 94 3.62 -6.12 -0.13
N GLY A 95 4.45 -6.97 -0.73
CA GLY A 95 5.86 -6.68 -0.99
C GLY A 95 6.24 -7.23 -2.35
N PHE A 96 7.03 -6.44 -3.10
CA PHE A 96 7.45 -6.78 -4.45
C PHE A 96 8.97 -6.84 -4.54
N SER A 97 9.51 -7.75 -5.35
CA SER A 97 10.95 -7.89 -5.58
C SER A 97 11.46 -7.12 -6.80
N SER A 98 10.57 -6.54 -7.60
CA SER A 98 10.93 -5.73 -8.77
C SER A 98 9.95 -4.58 -8.98
N ARG A 99 10.45 -3.46 -9.53
CA ARG A 99 9.63 -2.28 -9.87
C ARG A 99 8.59 -2.61 -10.94
N ILE A 100 8.96 -3.42 -11.93
CA ILE A 100 8.06 -3.85 -13.00
C ILE A 100 6.88 -4.66 -12.45
N ALA A 101 7.11 -5.56 -11.48
CA ALA A 101 6.03 -6.33 -10.86
C ALA A 101 5.07 -5.42 -10.07
N LEU A 102 5.63 -4.45 -9.32
CA LEU A 102 4.82 -3.45 -8.60
C LEU A 102 4.02 -2.57 -9.58
N GLU A 103 4.62 -2.08 -10.66
CA GLU A 103 3.92 -1.30 -11.70
C GLU A 103 2.75 -2.08 -12.29
N ARG A 104 2.99 -3.33 -12.72
CA ARG A 104 1.94 -4.22 -13.25
C ARG A 104 0.81 -4.47 -12.24
N PHE A 105 1.17 -4.69 -10.98
CA PHE A 105 0.18 -4.86 -9.91
C PHE A 105 -0.68 -3.61 -9.74
N LEU A 106 -0.08 -2.41 -9.69
CA LEU A 106 -0.80 -1.15 -9.55
C LEU A 106 -1.68 -0.85 -10.76
N HIS A 107 -1.22 -1.13 -11.98
CA HIS A 107 -2.04 -1.02 -13.19
C HIS A 107 -3.19 -2.02 -13.21
N GLY A 108 -2.94 -3.28 -12.84
CA GLY A 108 -3.98 -4.30 -12.75
C GLY A 108 -5.04 -3.98 -11.69
N LEU A 109 -4.64 -3.36 -10.58
CA LEU A 109 -5.52 -3.04 -9.47
C LEU A 109 -6.32 -1.74 -9.69
N PHE A 110 -5.68 -0.71 -10.23
CA PHE A 110 -6.23 0.64 -10.27
C PHE A 110 -6.43 1.20 -11.69
N GLY A 111 -6.02 0.47 -12.73
CA GLY A 111 -5.97 0.94 -14.12
C GLY A 111 -4.72 1.76 -14.45
N GLU A 112 -4.60 2.17 -15.71
CA GLU A 112 -3.59 3.15 -16.14
C GLU A 112 -4.00 4.57 -15.71
N ALA A 113 -3.02 5.44 -15.47
CA ALA A 113 -3.31 6.84 -15.23
C ALA A 113 -3.78 7.46 -16.56
N VAL A 114 -4.95 8.09 -16.56
CA VAL A 114 -5.40 8.89 -17.71
C VAL A 114 -4.70 10.24 -17.58
N ASN A 115 -3.87 10.60 -18.56
CA ASN A 115 -3.21 11.90 -18.66
C ASN A 115 -4.24 13.00 -18.95
#